data_AF-A0A1Y1KWN6-F1
#
_entry.id   AF-A0A1Y1KWN6-F1
#
_cell.length_a   1.000
_cell.length_b   1.000
_cell.length_c   1.000
_cell.angle_alpha   90.00
_cell.angle_beta   90.00
_cell.angle_gamma   90.00
#
_symmetry.space_group_name_H-M   'P 1'
#
loop_
_entity.id
_entity.type
_entity.pdbx_description
1 polymer ?
#
loop_
_entity_poly.entity_id
_entity_poly.type
_entity_poly.pdbx_seq_one_letter_code
_entity_poly.pdbx_strand_id
1 'polypeptide(L)'
;MFSAMDAYVDMQGFRGALNEFIPKEISIVSSEGPKCTTLLIKPPQNYSITATMKKEIRYLEDYYHGLKWTSGHIRYENFEEELRTLLQPFSKIYVKGLEKQYILNFLNKPIINAEDCGCPSLKKLKKEFGGIRCLNHNSETLMCSQENALMLYEWTQISSTDEFPRTSTSPESHTGFCKAWCFCS
;
A
#
# COMPACT_ATOMS: atom_id res chain seq x y z
N MET A 1 -27.15 7.02 0.37
CA MET A 1 -26.23 5.87 0.39
C MET A 1 -24.88 6.44 -0.02
N PHE A 2 -23.97 6.65 0.91
CA PHE A 2 -22.61 7.08 0.56
C PHE A 2 -21.97 5.93 -0.22
N SER A 3 -21.33 6.23 -1.36
CA SER A 3 -20.49 5.24 -2.03
C SER A 3 -19.45 4.75 -1.02
N ALA A 4 -19.24 3.45 -0.96
CA ALA A 4 -18.25 2.88 -0.07
C ALA A 4 -16.85 3.36 -0.55
N MET A 5 -16.10 4.03 0.31
CA MET A 5 -14.78 4.57 -0.03
C MET A 5 -13.73 3.49 0.15
N ASP A 6 -12.85 3.32 -0.83
CA ASP A 6 -11.77 2.34 -0.74
C ASP A 6 -10.42 3.05 -0.51
N ALA A 7 -9.52 2.39 0.21
CA ALA A 7 -8.17 2.88 0.48
C ALA A 7 -7.12 2.04 -0.22
N TYR A 8 -6.05 2.67 -0.69
CA TYR A 8 -4.88 2.01 -1.27
C TYR A 8 -3.69 2.32 -0.37
N VAL A 9 -3.08 1.27 0.16
CA VAL A 9 -2.07 1.38 1.22
C VAL A 9 -0.80 0.66 0.82
N ASP A 10 0.34 1.35 0.99
CA ASP A 10 1.66 0.74 0.91
C ASP A 10 2.49 1.12 2.15
N MET A 11 3.50 0.30 2.45
CA MET A 11 4.36 0.44 3.62
C MET A 11 5.81 0.18 3.24
N GLN A 12 6.71 1.03 3.75
CA GLN A 12 8.16 0.82 3.72
C GLN A 12 8.70 0.77 5.15
N GLY A 13 9.77 0.01 5.34
CA GLY A 13 10.27 -0.30 6.68
C GLY A 13 11.50 -1.19 6.67
N PHE A 14 11.88 -1.63 7.86
CA PHE A 14 13.08 -2.44 8.09
C PHE A 14 12.72 -3.86 8.52
N ARG A 15 13.70 -4.77 8.44
CA ARG A 15 13.63 -6.07 9.12
C ARG A 15 14.18 -5.97 10.54
N GLY A 16 13.41 -6.55 11.46
CA GLY A 16 13.82 -6.75 12.83
C GLY A 16 14.71 -7.96 13.04
N ALA A 17 15.15 -8.16 14.27
CA ALA A 17 16.03 -9.25 14.67
C ALA A 17 15.36 -10.63 14.53
N LEU A 18 14.03 -10.70 14.60
CA LEU A 18 13.24 -11.92 14.37
C LEU A 18 12.67 -11.95 12.95
N ASN A 19 13.24 -11.16 12.03
CA ASN A 19 12.78 -10.97 10.65
C ASN A 19 11.37 -10.38 10.54
N GLU A 20 10.83 -9.83 11.63
CA GLU A 20 9.57 -9.10 11.62
C GLU A 20 9.70 -7.80 10.82
N PHE A 21 8.61 -7.37 10.20
CA PHE A 21 8.58 -6.10 9.49
C PHE A 21 8.31 -4.95 10.47
N ILE A 22 9.19 -3.95 10.45
CA ILE A 22 9.08 -2.74 11.27
C ILE A 22 8.67 -1.58 10.36
N PRO A 23 7.38 -1.20 10.32
CA PRO A 23 6.91 -0.12 9.46
C PRO A 23 7.52 1.23 9.87
N LYS A 24 7.90 2.01 8.86
CA LYS A 24 8.53 3.33 9.01
C LYS A 24 7.83 4.41 8.23
N GLU A 25 7.32 4.07 7.05
CA GLU A 25 6.52 4.93 6.22
C GLU A 25 5.28 4.16 5.80
N ILE A 26 4.10 4.73 6.02
CA ILE A 26 2.82 4.15 5.58
C ILE A 26 2.09 5.22 4.81
N SER A 27 1.69 4.91 3.58
CA SER A 27 0.99 5.84 2.70
C SER A 27 -0.40 5.32 2.38
N ILE A 28 -1.38 6.22 2.41
CA ILE A 28 -2.81 5.92 2.22
C ILE A 28 -3.33 6.86 1.12
N VAL A 29 -3.91 6.29 0.07
CA VAL A 29 -4.61 7.01 -0.99
C VAL A 29 -6.08 6.65 -0.95
N SER A 30 -6.97 7.64 -1.11
CA SER A 30 -8.42 7.45 -1.17
C SER A 30 -8.89 7.18 -2.59
N SER A 31 -9.94 6.37 -2.75
CA SER A 31 -10.66 6.23 -4.02
C SER A 31 -11.32 7.52 -4.50
N GLU A 32 -11.50 8.53 -3.63
CA GLU A 32 -12.09 9.83 -4.00
C GLU A 32 -11.12 10.78 -4.70
N GLY A 33 -9.82 10.44 -4.74
CA GLY A 33 -8.83 11.22 -5.45
C GLY A 33 -7.42 10.99 -4.94
N PRO A 34 -6.39 11.39 -5.71
CA PRO A 34 -5.01 10.98 -5.50
C PRO A 34 -4.32 11.69 -4.32
N LYS A 35 -5.08 12.22 -3.35
CA LYS A 35 -4.49 12.80 -2.15
C LYS A 35 -3.94 11.67 -1.29
N CYS A 36 -2.64 11.71 -1.06
CA CYS A 36 -1.94 10.77 -0.20
C CYS A 36 -1.81 11.34 1.22
N THR A 37 -2.12 10.53 2.22
CA THR A 37 -1.73 10.75 3.61
C THR A 37 -0.59 9.81 3.95
N THR A 38 0.53 10.33 4.44
CA THR A 38 1.71 9.52 4.78
C THR A 38 2.09 9.70 6.24
N LEU A 39 2.23 8.58 6.95
CA LEU A 39 2.71 8.51 8.32
C LEU A 39 4.19 8.16 8.33
N LEU A 40 4.98 8.87 9.14
CA LEU A 40 6.37 8.51 9.44
C LEU A 40 6.49 8.05 10.90
N ILE A 41 6.83 6.78 11.08
CA ILE A 41 6.80 6.08 12.37
C ILE A 41 8.20 5.99 12.93
N LYS A 42 8.37 6.30 14.21
CA LYS A 42 9.61 6.13 14.97
C LYS A 42 9.94 4.65 15.13
N PRO A 43 11.23 4.28 15.31
CA PRO A 43 11.55 2.90 15.65
C PRO A 43 10.90 2.51 16.99
N PRO A 44 10.64 1.21 17.24
CA PRO A 44 10.13 0.75 18.53
C PRO A 44 11.04 1.20 19.68
N GLN A 45 10.45 1.52 20.82
CA GLN A 45 11.24 1.93 21.98
C GLN A 45 12.16 0.78 22.46
N ASN A 46 13.40 1.11 22.82
CA ASN A 46 14.39 0.16 23.34
C ASN A 46 14.72 -1.02 22.39
N TYR A 47 14.54 -0.84 21.09
CA TYR A 47 14.82 -1.88 20.11
C TYR A 47 16.33 -2.17 20.00
N SER A 48 16.73 -3.43 20.18
CA SER A 48 18.13 -3.84 20.13
C SER A 48 18.58 -4.10 18.69
N ILE A 49 19.53 -3.30 18.21
CA ILE A 49 20.04 -3.41 16.84
C ILE A 49 21.27 -4.33 16.82
N THR A 50 21.14 -5.47 16.15
CA THR A 50 22.24 -6.42 15.95
C THR A 50 23.24 -5.94 14.90
N ALA A 51 24.44 -6.52 14.85
CA ALA A 51 25.43 -6.18 13.82
C ALA A 51 24.96 -6.47 12.39
N THR A 52 24.16 -7.53 12.20
CA THR A 52 23.54 -7.87 10.92
C THR A 52 22.55 -6.80 10.49
N MET A 53 21.65 -6.40 11.41
CA MET A 53 20.67 -5.35 11.15
C MET A 53 21.34 -4.02 10.78
N LYS A 54 22.47 -3.65 11.40
CA LYS A 54 23.17 -2.40 11.05
C LYS A 54 23.58 -2.33 9.57
N LYS A 55 23.98 -3.46 8.98
CA LYS A 55 24.36 -3.51 7.56
C LYS A 55 23.13 -3.33 6.68
N GLU A 56 22.05 -4.01 7.01
CA GLU A 56 20.79 -3.94 6.28
C GLU A 56 20.15 -2.54 6.38
N ILE A 57 20.07 -1.98 7.59
CA ILE A 57 19.60 -0.62 7.83
C ILE A 57 20.37 0.38 6.96
N ARG A 58 21.71 0.29 6.95
CA ARG A 58 22.54 1.19 6.12
C ARG A 58 22.23 1.03 4.64
N TYR A 59 22.11 -0.19 4.14
CA TYR A 59 21.75 -0.43 2.75
C TYR A 59 20.38 0.17 2.40
N LEU A 60 19.40 -0.04 3.27
CA LEU A 60 18.04 0.45 3.05
C LEU A 60 17.95 1.99 3.11
N GLU A 61 18.72 2.60 4.02
CA GLU A 61 18.88 4.06 4.14
C GLU A 61 19.55 4.69 2.93
N ASP A 62 20.61 4.08 2.40
CA ASP A 62 21.45 4.73 1.39
C ASP A 62 21.01 4.38 -0.04
N TYR A 63 20.40 3.21 -0.25
CA TYR A 63 20.19 2.67 -1.61
C TYR A 63 18.78 2.16 -1.91
N TYR A 64 17.91 1.95 -0.91
CA TYR A 64 16.58 1.40 -1.15
C TYR A 64 15.46 2.41 -0.96
N HIS A 65 15.13 2.80 0.27
CA HIS A 65 13.99 3.66 0.55
C HIS A 65 14.36 5.00 1.19
N GLY A 66 15.62 5.25 1.56
CA GLY A 66 16.03 6.57 2.07
C GLY A 66 15.64 6.87 3.53
N LEU A 67 14.64 6.18 4.07
CA LEU A 67 14.15 6.38 5.44
C LEU A 67 15.24 6.09 6.46
N LYS A 68 15.55 7.07 7.32
CA LYS A 68 16.45 6.88 8.46
C LYS A 68 15.81 6.03 9.56
N TRP A 69 16.58 5.11 10.15
CA TRP A 69 16.11 4.27 11.26
C TRP A 69 15.52 5.11 12.40
N THR A 70 16.20 6.20 12.74
CA THR A 70 15.85 7.10 13.86
C THR A 70 14.79 8.16 13.51
N SER A 71 14.38 8.29 12.25
CA SER A 71 13.39 9.31 11.85
C SER A 71 11.97 8.91 12.21
N GLY A 72 11.03 9.83 12.00
CA GLY A 72 9.60 9.63 12.27
C GLY A 72 9.09 10.52 13.39
N HIS A 73 7.78 10.77 13.36
CA HIS A 73 7.10 11.63 14.33
C HIS A 73 6.04 10.85 15.12
N ILE A 74 5.42 9.83 14.53
CA ILE A 74 4.49 8.93 15.22
C ILE A 74 5.27 7.94 16.07
N ARG A 75 4.87 7.75 17.33
CA ARG A 75 5.44 6.70 18.18
C ARG A 75 5.05 5.33 17.64
N TYR A 76 5.97 4.37 17.67
CA TYR A 76 5.69 3.02 17.19
C TYR A 76 4.47 2.40 17.89
N GLU A 77 4.35 2.58 19.19
CA GLU A 77 3.24 2.01 19.97
C GLU A 77 1.86 2.57 19.57
N ASN A 78 1.83 3.72 18.88
CA ASN A 78 0.60 4.40 18.51
C ASN A 78 0.21 4.15 17.04
N PHE A 79 1.07 3.55 16.21
CA PHE A 79 0.81 3.51 14.76
C PHE A 79 -0.50 2.77 14.43
N GLU A 80 -0.86 1.72 15.18
CA GLU A 80 -2.09 0.99 14.95
C GLU A 80 -3.33 1.84 15.23
N GLU A 81 -3.32 2.66 16.29
CA GLU A 81 -4.41 3.57 16.63
C GLU A 81 -4.57 4.68 15.58
N GLU A 82 -3.45 5.23 15.12
CA GLU A 82 -3.42 6.19 14.01
C GLU A 82 -4.03 5.58 12.74
N LEU A 83 -3.64 4.35 12.40
CA LEU A 83 -4.19 3.65 11.24
C LEU A 83 -5.68 3.32 11.42
N ARG A 84 -6.13 2.89 12.60
CA ARG A 84 -7.56 2.67 12.87
C ARG A 84 -8.36 3.95 12.62
N THR A 85 -7.84 5.10 13.06
CA THR A 85 -8.48 6.40 12.88
C THR A 85 -8.52 6.81 11.42
N LEU A 86 -7.38 6.79 10.73
CA LEU A 86 -7.27 7.21 9.33
C LEU A 86 -8.04 6.29 8.38
N LEU A 87 -8.07 4.99 8.66
CA LEU A 87 -8.71 4.00 7.80
C LEU A 87 -10.17 3.73 8.20
N GLN A 88 -10.69 4.38 9.25
CA GLN A 88 -12.09 4.23 9.70
C GLN A 88 -13.12 4.52 8.60
N PRO A 89 -12.97 5.56 7.74
CA PRO A 89 -13.98 5.88 6.73
C PRO A 89 -14.07 4.87 5.58
N PHE A 90 -13.04 4.03 5.38
CA PHE A 90 -12.92 3.18 4.21
C PHE A 90 -13.55 1.80 4.40
N SER A 91 -14.25 1.29 3.39
CA SER A 91 -14.87 -0.04 3.36
C SER A 91 -13.86 -1.15 3.10
N LYS A 92 -12.98 -0.95 2.12
CA LYS A 92 -11.97 -1.93 1.73
C LYS A 92 -10.61 -1.25 1.70
N ILE A 93 -9.58 -2.03 1.99
CA ILE A 93 -8.20 -1.58 1.98
C ILE A 93 -7.44 -2.49 1.02
N TYR A 94 -6.92 -1.91 -0.04
CA TYR A 94 -6.09 -2.57 -1.03
C TYR A 94 -4.62 -2.39 -0.66
N VAL A 95 -3.89 -3.50 -0.65
CA VAL A 95 -2.43 -3.53 -0.43
C VAL A 95 -1.79 -4.38 -1.51
N LYS A 96 -0.47 -4.31 -1.62
CA LYS A 96 0.29 -5.24 -2.46
C LYS A 96 1.28 -6.09 -1.66
N GLY A 97 1.03 -7.39 -1.69
CA GLY A 97 1.81 -8.42 -1.02
C GLY A 97 1.21 -8.90 0.30
N LEU A 98 1.30 -10.21 0.54
CA LEU A 98 0.70 -10.90 1.69
C LEU A 98 1.16 -10.38 3.05
N GLU A 99 2.44 -9.98 3.17
CA GLU A 99 2.96 -9.46 4.44
C GLU A 99 2.25 -8.16 4.86
N LYS A 100 2.02 -7.24 3.92
CA LYS A 100 1.30 -5.98 4.22
C LYS A 100 -0.16 -6.24 4.55
N GLN A 101 -0.77 -7.21 3.86
CA GLN A 101 -2.11 -7.66 4.18
C GLN A 101 -2.17 -8.17 5.62
N TYR A 102 -1.22 -9.02 6.02
CA TYR A 102 -1.13 -9.57 7.37
C TYR A 102 -0.95 -8.48 8.43
N ILE A 103 -0.07 -7.50 8.20
CA ILE A 103 0.18 -6.39 9.13
C ILE A 103 -1.09 -5.58 9.40
N LEU A 104 -1.96 -5.40 8.41
CA LEU A 104 -3.19 -4.61 8.56
C LEU A 104 -4.40 -5.39 9.11
N ASN A 105 -4.25 -6.68 9.43
CA ASN A 105 -5.36 -7.51 9.92
C ASN A 105 -5.97 -7.00 11.23
N PHE A 106 -5.23 -6.23 12.05
CA PHE A 106 -5.75 -5.63 13.29
C PHE A 106 -6.89 -4.62 13.07
N LEU A 107 -7.12 -4.18 11.83
CA LEU A 107 -8.17 -3.22 11.47
C LEU A 107 -9.57 -3.84 11.48
N ASN A 108 -9.70 -5.17 11.52
CA ASN A 108 -10.98 -5.88 11.44
C ASN A 108 -11.84 -5.44 10.23
N LYS A 109 -11.19 -5.24 9.08
CA LYS A 109 -11.80 -4.80 7.81
C LYS A 109 -11.33 -5.69 6.66
N PRO A 110 -12.04 -5.71 5.53
CA PRO A 110 -11.56 -6.37 4.31
C PRO A 110 -10.23 -5.76 3.84
N ILE A 111 -9.14 -6.51 3.99
CA ILE A 111 -7.83 -6.19 3.43
C ILE A 111 -7.61 -7.08 2.20
N ILE A 112 -7.54 -6.47 1.02
CA ILE A 112 -7.46 -7.15 -0.27
C ILE A 112 -6.03 -7.04 -0.78
N ASN A 113 -5.39 -8.17 -1.04
CA ASN A 113 -4.13 -8.18 -1.76
C ASN A 113 -4.41 -7.97 -3.26
N ALA A 114 -3.95 -6.85 -3.81
CA ALA A 114 -4.16 -6.48 -5.20
C ALA A 114 -3.58 -7.51 -6.19
N GLU A 115 -2.60 -8.31 -5.77
CA GLU A 115 -2.07 -9.42 -6.59
C GLU A 115 -3.12 -10.48 -6.90
N ASP A 116 -4.03 -10.75 -5.96
CA ASP A 116 -5.14 -11.68 -6.16
C ASP A 116 -6.16 -11.14 -7.17
N CYS A 117 -6.15 -9.82 -7.40
CA CYS A 117 -6.95 -9.12 -8.40
C CYS A 117 -6.20 -8.92 -9.74
N GLY A 118 -5.02 -9.53 -9.91
CA GLY A 118 -4.24 -9.41 -11.15
C GLY A 118 -3.32 -8.18 -11.23
N CYS A 119 -3.10 -7.46 -10.12
CA CYS A 119 -2.21 -6.31 -10.10
C CYS A 119 -0.77 -6.73 -10.49
N PRO A 120 -0.19 -6.12 -11.54
CA PRO A 120 1.17 -6.43 -11.94
C PRO A 120 2.19 -5.97 -10.89
N SER A 121 3.47 -6.29 -11.11
CA SER A 121 4.54 -5.86 -10.21
C SER A 121 4.69 -4.34 -10.20
N LEU A 122 5.11 -3.76 -9.08
CA LEU A 122 5.36 -2.32 -8.96
C LEU A 122 6.39 -1.83 -10.00
N LYS A 123 7.38 -2.66 -10.34
CA LYS A 123 8.35 -2.36 -11.41
C LYS A 123 7.68 -2.20 -12.77
N LYS A 124 6.67 -3.02 -13.08
CA LYS A 124 5.91 -2.92 -14.33
C LYS A 124 5.02 -1.68 -14.30
N LEU A 125 4.28 -1.43 -13.21
CA LEU A 125 3.47 -0.23 -13.03
C LEU A 125 4.31 1.05 -13.17
N LYS A 126 5.47 1.12 -12.51
CA LYS A 126 6.37 2.28 -12.59
C LYS A 126 6.85 2.55 -14.01
N LYS A 127 7.06 1.51 -14.82
CA LYS A 127 7.42 1.65 -16.24
C LYS A 127 6.24 2.14 -17.08
N GLU A 128 5.03 1.67 -16.79
CA GLU A 128 3.81 1.99 -17.56
C GLU A 128 3.30 3.41 -17.25
N PHE A 129 3.35 3.84 -15.99
CA PHE A 129 2.88 5.16 -15.55
C PHE A 129 3.94 6.25 -15.58
N GLY A 130 5.18 5.92 -15.98
CA GLY A 130 6.28 6.89 -16.08
C GLY A 130 6.87 7.35 -14.74
N GLY A 131 6.55 6.65 -13.65
CA GLY A 131 6.96 6.99 -12.28
C GLY A 131 6.17 8.16 -11.71
N ILE A 132 5.59 7.97 -10.52
CA ILE A 132 4.87 9.05 -9.82
C ILE A 132 5.87 9.74 -8.91
N ARG A 133 6.13 11.03 -9.14
CA ARG A 133 7.10 11.78 -8.34
C ARG A 133 6.65 11.89 -6.88
N CYS A 134 7.37 11.20 -6.00
CA CYS A 134 7.23 11.33 -4.55
C CYS A 134 7.89 12.63 -4.09
N LEU A 135 7.12 13.53 -3.46
CA LEU A 135 7.64 14.84 -2.99
C LEU A 135 8.63 14.71 -1.82
N ASN A 136 8.66 13.55 -1.16
CA ASN A 136 9.46 13.30 0.04
C ASN A 136 10.85 12.72 -0.27
N HIS A 137 11.13 12.30 -1.50
CA HIS A 137 12.41 11.72 -1.89
C HIS A 137 13.05 12.54 -3.02
N ASN A 138 14.29 12.99 -2.81
CA ASN A 138 15.07 13.71 -3.83
C ASN A 138 15.62 12.80 -4.94
N SER A 139 15.37 11.48 -4.88
CA SER A 139 15.87 10.49 -5.84
C SER A 139 14.73 9.71 -6.45
N GLU A 140 14.70 9.64 -7.79
CA GLU A 140 13.72 8.89 -8.57
C GLU A 140 13.91 7.36 -8.45
N THR A 141 15.04 6.91 -7.88
CA THR A 141 15.40 5.49 -7.75
C THR A 141 14.97 4.86 -6.43
N LEU A 142 14.66 5.65 -5.41
CA LEU A 142 14.30 5.13 -4.10
C LEU A 142 12.85 4.63 -4.10
N MET A 143 12.61 3.55 -3.36
CA MET A 143 11.28 2.98 -3.14
C MET A 143 10.54 3.82 -2.11
N CYS A 144 9.50 4.53 -2.56
CA CYS A 144 8.65 5.39 -1.73
C CYS A 144 7.26 4.73 -1.57
N SER A 145 6.75 4.61 -0.34
CA SER A 145 5.41 4.03 -0.12
C SER A 145 4.31 4.88 -0.77
N GLN A 146 4.49 6.21 -0.83
CA GLN A 146 3.53 7.10 -1.48
C GLN A 146 3.45 6.83 -2.98
N GLU A 147 4.59 6.67 -3.66
CA GLU A 147 4.61 6.31 -5.09
C GLU A 147 3.88 4.97 -5.31
N ASN A 148 4.16 3.97 -4.48
CA ASN A 148 3.52 2.66 -4.59
C ASN A 148 2.01 2.72 -4.37
N ALA A 149 1.54 3.42 -3.32
CA ALA A 149 0.12 3.54 -3.03
C ALA A 149 -0.65 4.27 -4.16
N LEU A 150 -0.03 5.32 -4.75
CA LEU A 150 -0.59 6.01 -5.90
C LEU A 150 -0.64 5.12 -7.15
N MET A 151 0.41 4.33 -7.41
CA MET A 151 0.38 3.36 -8.52
C MET A 151 -0.71 2.30 -8.34
N LEU A 152 -0.97 1.85 -7.10
CA LEU A 152 -2.08 0.93 -6.82
C LEU A 152 -3.44 1.59 -7.10
N TYR A 153 -3.62 2.84 -6.66
CA TYR A 153 -4.81 3.63 -6.98
C TYR A 153 -5.00 3.74 -8.50
N GLU A 154 -4.01 4.23 -9.24
CA GLU A 154 -4.09 4.41 -10.69
C GLU A 154 -4.39 3.11 -11.43
N TRP A 155 -3.73 2.01 -11.04
CA TRP A 155 -3.99 0.69 -11.63
C TRP A 155 -5.45 0.28 -11.49
N THR A 156 -6.08 0.50 -10.32
CA THR A 156 -7.50 0.16 -10.14
C THR A 156 -8.44 1.07 -10.92
N GLN A 157 -8.09 2.35 -11.10
CA GLN A 157 -8.90 3.24 -11.93
C GLN A 157 -8.90 2.77 -13.38
N ILE A 158 -7.74 2.45 -13.95
CA ILE A 158 -7.62 1.95 -15.33
C ILE A 158 -8.35 0.62 -15.50
N SER A 159 -8.15 -0.30 -14.56
CA SER A 159 -8.80 -1.62 -14.61
C SER A 159 -10.33 -1.53 -14.53
N SER A 160 -10.87 -0.50 -13.89
CA SER A 160 -12.31 -0.24 -13.87
C SER A 160 -12.86 0.39 -15.16
N THR A 161 -12.00 1.08 -15.93
CA THR A 161 -12.39 1.73 -17.19
C THR A 161 -12.28 0.84 -18.42
N ASP A 162 -11.52 -0.25 -18.35
CA ASP A 162 -11.36 -1.21 -19.45
C ASP A 162 -12.60 -2.14 -19.63
N GLU A 163 -13.65 -1.99 -18.81
CA GLU A 163 -14.97 -2.59 -19.04
C GLU A 163 -15.80 -1.78 -20.09
N PHE A 164 -15.47 -1.95 -21.38
CA PHE A 164 -16.21 -1.65 -22.65
C PHE A 164 -16.16 -0.24 -23.33
N PRO A 165 -16.22 -0.12 -24.70
CA PRO A 165 -16.89 -1.05 -25.63
C PRO A 165 -16.22 -1.50 -26.95
N ARG A 166 -16.57 -2.72 -27.41
CA ARG A 166 -16.89 -3.02 -28.83
C ARG A 166 -18.23 -3.77 -28.93
N THR A 167 -18.94 -3.49 -30.01
CA THR A 167 -20.41 -3.42 -30.18
C THR A 167 -21.15 -4.71 -30.57
N SER A 168 -22.43 -4.76 -30.16
CA SER A 168 -23.64 -5.43 -30.74
C SER A 168 -23.66 -6.97 -30.76
N THR A 169 -24.63 -7.71 -30.20
CA THR A 169 -26.11 -7.57 -30.21
C THR A 169 -26.78 -8.38 -29.08
N SER A 170 -27.97 -7.92 -28.69
CA SER A 170 -29.08 -8.58 -27.98
C SER A 170 -29.08 -8.64 -26.43
N PRO A 171 -30.28 -8.55 -25.81
CA PRO A 171 -30.44 -8.15 -24.42
C PRO A 171 -30.80 -9.34 -23.53
N GLU A 172 -30.18 -9.46 -22.34
CA GLU A 172 -30.89 -9.99 -21.17
C GLU A 172 -30.14 -9.81 -19.83
N SER A 173 -30.90 -9.26 -18.89
CA SER A 173 -30.80 -9.39 -17.42
C SER A 173 -29.63 -8.75 -16.67
N HIS A 174 -30.03 -7.76 -15.86
CA HIS A 174 -29.28 -7.14 -14.79
C HIS A 174 -28.94 -8.15 -13.68
N THR A 175 -27.65 -8.28 -13.34
CA THR A 175 -27.08 -8.26 -11.97
C THR A 175 -25.59 -8.63 -12.07
N GLY A 176 -24.68 -7.75 -11.66
CA GLY A 176 -23.25 -8.05 -11.79
C GLY A 176 -22.34 -7.02 -11.14
N PHE A 177 -22.31 -6.99 -9.80
CA PHE A 177 -21.14 -6.50 -9.05
C PHE A 177 -20.27 -7.72 -8.73
N CYS A 178 -18.99 -7.68 -9.12
CA CYS A 178 -17.89 -8.57 -8.71
C CYS A 178 -18.30 -9.99 -8.26
N LYS A 179 -18.61 -10.88 -9.20
CA LYS A 179 -18.59 -12.33 -8.97
C LYS A 179 -17.87 -13.07 -10.10
N ALA A 180 -16.55 -12.98 -10.05
CA ALA A 180 -15.55 -13.91 -10.56
C ALA A 180 -14.26 -13.17 -10.13
N TRP A 181 -13.44 -13.63 -9.20
CA TRP A 181 -12.72 -14.89 -9.17
C TRP A 181 -12.44 -15.24 -7.70
N CYS A 182 -13.14 -16.23 -7.16
CA CYS A 182 -12.80 -16.98 -5.94
C CYS A 182 -13.84 -18.10 -5.78
N PHE A 183 -13.63 -19.21 -6.47
CA PHE A 183 -14.11 -20.52 -6.01
C PHE A 183 -12.87 -21.41 -5.92
N CYS A 184 -12.39 -21.62 -4.70
CA CYS A 184 -11.60 -22.80 -4.38
C CYS A 184 -12.54 -24.00 -4.45
N SER A 185 -12.17 -25.00 -5.25
CA SER A 185 -12.48 -26.40 -4.97
C SER A 185 -11.53 -26.91 -3.88
#